data_AF-A0A4Q5WFK5-F1
#
_entry.id   AF-A0A4Q5WFK5-F1
#
_cell.length_a   1.000
_cell.length_b   1.000
_cell.length_c   1.000
_cell.angle_alpha   90.00
_cell.angle_beta   90.00
_cell.angle_gamma   90.00
#
_symmetry.space_group_name_H-M   'P 1'
#
loop_
_entity.id
_entity.type
_entity.pdbx_description
1 polymer ?
#
loop_
_entity_poly.entity_id
_entity_poly.type
_entity_poly.pdbx_seq_one_letter_code
_entity_poly.pdbx_strand_id
1 'polypeptide(L)' 'VHLSDNTETARAVGSRYGKPVILTVQAARMQQAGHLFYRSENGVWLADAVPPGYLDVPGAE' A
#
# COMPACT_ATOMS: atom_id res chain seq x y z
N VAL A 1 -1.90 -7.58 4.63
CA VAL A 1 -0.91 -6.60 4.11
C VAL A 1 -1.10 -5.26 4.82
N HIS A 2 -0.03 -4.62 5.29
CA HIS A 2 -0.08 -3.26 5.87
C HIS A 2 0.16 -2.20 4.78
N LEU A 3 -0.65 -1.15 4.79
CA LEU A 3 -0.60 -0.05 3.85
C LEU A 3 -0.41 1.26 4.60
N SER A 4 0.28 2.21 3.96
CA SER A 4 0.39 3.59 4.42
C SER A 4 -0.50 4.47 3.54
N ASP A 5 -1.15 5.46 4.14
CA ASP A 5 -1.99 6.43 3.43
C ASP A 5 -1.18 7.56 2.77
N ASN A 6 0.10 7.67 3.12
CA ASN A 6 1.02 8.64 2.55
C ASN A 6 2.44 8.07 2.36
N THR A 7 3.15 8.64 1.40
CA THR A 7 4.50 8.22 0.96
C THR A 7 5.55 8.39 2.06
N GLU A 8 5.45 9.41 2.91
CA GLU A 8 6.42 9.68 3.96
C GLU A 8 6.41 8.57 5.02
N THR A 9 5.22 8.17 5.47
CA THR A 9 5.03 7.02 6.37
C THR A 9 5.54 5.73 5.73
N ALA A 10 5.20 5.47 4.46
CA ALA A 10 5.65 4.28 3.74
C ALA A 10 7.18 4.19 3.68
N ARG A 11 7.84 5.32 3.39
CA ARG A 11 9.29 5.43 3.36
C ARG A 11 9.89 5.23 4.74
N ALA A 12 9.36 5.86 5.78
CA ALA A 12 9.86 5.71 7.15
C ALA A 12 9.77 4.25 7.64
N VAL A 13 8.65 3.57 7.37
CA VAL A 13 8.46 2.16 7.74
C VAL A 13 9.42 1.26 6.97
N GLY A 14 9.51 1.41 5.65
CA GLY A 14 10.41 0.59 4.83
C GLY A 14 11.89 0.82 5.13
N SER A 15 12.27 2.05 5.52
CA SER A 15 13.65 2.42 5.84
C SER A 15 14.20 1.70 7.07
N ARG A 16 13.32 1.18 7.94
CA ARG A 16 13.72 0.34 9.09
C ARG A 16 14.42 -0.94 8.66
N TYR A 17 14.25 -1.36 7.40
CA TYR A 17 14.80 -2.60 6.85
C TYR A 17 15.78 -2.36 5.68
N GLY A 18 16.23 -1.11 5.45
CA GLY A 18 17.18 -0.77 4.39
C GLY A 18 16.66 0.29 3.43
N LYS A 19 17.02 0.22 2.14
CA LYS A 19 16.54 1.17 1.12
C LYS A 19 15.17 0.73 0.59
N PRO A 20 14.07 1.47 0.86
CA PRO A 20 12.74 1.03 0.44
C PRO A 20 12.47 1.29 -1.05
N VAL A 21 11.66 0.42 -1.64
CA VAL A 21 10.92 0.68 -2.88
C VAL A 21 9.48 0.97 -2.49
N ILE A 22 8.93 2.08 -2.97
CA ILE A 22 7.54 2.47 -2.68
C ILE A 22 6.66 2.02 -3.83
N LEU A 23 5.68 1.16 -3.55
CA LEU A 23 4.66 0.75 -4.52
C LEU A 23 3.38 1.52 -4.23
N THR A 24 2.77 2.08 -5.27
CA THR A 24 1.46 2.75 -5.14
C THR A 24 0.36 1.72 -5.37
N VAL A 25 -0.58 1.64 -4.43
CA VAL A 25 -1.74 0.75 -4.54
C VAL A 25 -2.90 1.52 -5.15
N GLN A 26 -3.48 0.98 -6.23
CA GLN A 26 -4.69 1.51 -6.86
C GLN A 26 -5.94 1.18 -6.03
N ALA A 27 -5.99 1.72 -4.80
CA ALA A 27 -6.94 1.36 -3.75
C ALA A 27 -8.39 1.63 -4.16
N ALA A 28 -8.66 2.70 -4.90
CA ALA A 28 -10.00 3.00 -5.43
C ALA A 28 -10.49 1.90 -6.38
N ARG A 29 -9.63 1.45 -7.31
CA ARG A 29 -9.94 0.38 -8.25
C ARG A 29 -10.14 -0.96 -7.52
N MET A 30 -9.32 -1.23 -6.51
CA MET A 30 -9.48 -2.42 -5.66
C MET A 30 -10.81 -2.42 -4.92
N GLN A 31 -11.19 -1.29 -4.32
CA GLN A 31 -12.46 -1.17 -3.60
C GLN A 31 -13.65 -1.36 -4.54
N GLN A 32 -13.60 -0.75 -5.74
CA GLN A 32 -14.62 -0.95 -6.78
C GLN A 32 -14.73 -2.41 -7.25
N ALA A 33 -13.62 -3.15 -7.24
CA ALA A 33 -13.58 -4.57 -7.55
C ALA A 33 -14.00 -5.48 -6.39
N GLY A 34 -14.41 -4.92 -5.23
CA GLY A 34 -14.91 -5.66 -4.08
C GLY A 34 -13.84 -6.09 -3.07
N HIS A 35 -12.58 -5.63 -3.20
CA HIS A 35 -11.57 -5.87 -2.19
C HIS A 35 -11.83 -5.02 -0.93
N LEU A 36 -11.69 -5.66 0.23
CA LEU A 36 -11.91 -5.01 1.52
C LEU A 36 -10.64 -4.36 2.04
N PHE A 37 -10.81 -3.18 2.63
CA PHE A 37 -9.79 -2.47 3.37
C PHE A 37 -10.28 -2.26 4.80
N TYR A 38 -9.37 -2.40 5.75
CA TYR A 38 -9.64 -2.22 7.16
C TYR A 38 -8.70 -1.15 7.70
N ARG A 39 -9.18 -0.38 8.67
CA ARG A 39 -8.35 0.59 9.38
C ARG A 39 -8.27 0.16 10.83
N SER A 40 -7.06 -0.04 11.33
CA SER A 40 -6.85 -0.31 12.76
C SER A 40 -7.10 0.94 13.59
N GLU A 41 -7.27 0.77 14.90
CA GLU A 41 -7.42 1.90 15.84
C GLU A 41 -6.22 2.86 15.79
N ASN A 42 -5.03 2.35 15.49
CA ASN A 42 -3.80 3.15 15.34
C ASN A 42 -3.66 3.79 13.96
N GLY A 43 -4.71 3.79 13.15
CA GLY A 43 -4.76 4.44 11.84
C GLY A 43 -4.04 3.71 10.71
N VAL A 44 -3.53 2.50 10.95
CA VAL A 44 -2.86 1.67 9.93
C VAL A 44 -3.90 1.00 9.03
N TRP A 45 -3.69 1.09 7.72
CA TRP A 45 -4.54 0.43 6.73
C TRP A 45 -4.10 -1.02 6.49
N LEU A 46 -5.09 -1.88 6.31
CA LEU A 46 -4.94 -3.32 6.14
C LEU A 46 -5.77 -3.78 4.94
N ALA A 47 -5.24 -4.73 4.20
CA ALA A 47 -5.97 -5.52 3.19
C ALA A 47 -5.51 -6.98 3.28
N ASP A 48 -6.37 -7.94 2.96
CA ASP A 48 -5.98 -9.37 2.97
C ASP A 48 -4.85 -9.62 1.96
N ALA A 49 -5.01 -9.11 0.74
CA ALA A 49 -4.02 -9.18 -0.33
C ALA A 49 -4.11 -7.95 -1.24
N VAL A 50 -3.01 -7.64 -1.92
CA VAL A 50 -2.97 -6.65 -3.00
C VAL A 50 -2.53 -7.36 -4.28
N PRO A 51 -3.45 -7.67 -5.21
CA PRO A 51 -3.08 -8.33 -6.46
C PRO A 51 -2.14 -7.44 -7.31
N PRO A 52 -1.18 -8.02 -8.05
CA PRO A 52 -0.19 -7.25 -8.81
C PRO A 52 -0.76 -6.25 -9.82
N GLY A 53 -1.93 -6.55 -10.40
CA GLY A 53 -2.61 -5.64 -11.34
C GLY A 53 -3.14 -4.33 -10.73
N TYR A 54 -2.97 -4.15 -9.42
CA TYR A 54 -3.30 -2.92 -8.69
C TYR A 54 -2.07 -2.25 -8.08
N LEU A 55 -0.85 -2.68 -8.44
CA LEU A 55 0.40 -2.09 -7.99
C LEU A 55 1.05 -1.30 -9.12
N ASP A 56 1.29 -0.01 -8.87
CA ASP A 56 2.17 0.80 -9.72
C ASP A 56 3.58 0.73 -9.17
N VAL A 57 4.51 0.30 -10.03
CA VAL A 57 5.92 0.13 -9.71
C VAL A 57 6.67 1.39 -10.16
N PRO A 58 7.47 2.03 -9.29
CA PRO A 58 8.22 3.21 -9.67
C PRO A 58 9.22 2.86 -10.79
N GLY A 59 9.16 3.59 -11.91
CA GLY A 59 10.03 3.41 -13.07
C GLY A 59 9.56 2.35 -14.08
N ALA A 60 8.32 1.87 -14.00
CA ALA A 60 7.69 1.12 -15.09
C ALA A 60 7.23 2.11 -16.18
N GLU A 61 8.12 2.46 -17.11
CA GLU A 61 7.80 2.99 -18.44
C GLU A 61 7.90 1.88 -19.48
#